data_AF-I1MYZ4-F1
#
_entry.id   AF-I1MYZ4-F1
#
_cell.length_a   1.000
_cell.length_b   1.000
_cell.length_c   1.000
_cell.angle_alpha   90.00
_cell.angle_beta   90.00
_cell.angle_gamma   90.00
#
_symmetry.space_group_name_H-M   'P 1'
#
loop_
_entity.id
_entity.type
_entity.pdbx_description
1 polymer ?
#
loop_
_entity_poly.entity_id
_entity_poly.type
_entity_poly.pdbx_seq_one_letter_code
_entity_poly.pdbx_strand_id
1 'polypeptide(L)'
;MTTMVAQRIIIVTFFTLLLLQHLTFATATALCQFSFLDGNTLYNYTLSSPIRNFPHGILSEDGFYKVAVNDTTLWFQLCDGMIFNHDPPICADCWDCGGPKHCGMKCNALVANNVGGYHVCTAIGRGPKIDVDIIDKKNPHTGVIVKMSNSGPKYNCSLAVSVLCNLNGVQGPQALERLGACDYVTELKHPSGCAIIINVHGGGWGWFGTLLIIVLCLFAAYLLAGIVYRFFFLGIRGIDIIPNLDFWVSLPRRTQSLCTSLVRKFKGPSEGYRSSYSPVNF
;
A
#
# COMPACT_ATOMS: atom_id res chain seq x y z
N MET A 1 -46.17 4.73 -13.05
CA MET A 1 -45.43 3.46 -13.26
C MET A 1 -44.07 3.69 -13.92
N THR A 2 -43.95 4.62 -14.88
CA THR A 2 -42.70 5.02 -15.57
C THR A 2 -41.61 5.58 -14.65
N THR A 3 -41.98 6.36 -13.62
CA THR A 3 -41.03 6.96 -12.68
C THR A 3 -40.28 5.95 -11.80
N MET A 4 -40.95 4.86 -11.39
CA MET A 4 -40.33 3.83 -10.54
C MET A 4 -39.33 2.96 -11.31
N VAL A 5 -39.54 2.74 -12.61
CA VAL A 5 -38.63 1.96 -13.45
C VAL A 5 -37.35 2.75 -13.73
N ALA A 6 -37.48 4.05 -14.04
CA ALA A 6 -36.32 4.93 -14.23
C ALA A 6 -35.42 5.01 -12.99
N GLN A 7 -36.02 5.10 -11.80
CA GLN A 7 -35.28 5.14 -10.55
C GLN A 7 -34.49 3.84 -10.28
N ARG A 8 -35.07 2.67 -10.59
CA ARG A 8 -34.37 1.38 -10.43
C ARG A 8 -33.19 1.24 -11.39
N ILE A 9 -33.33 1.69 -12.64
CA ILE A 9 -32.26 1.63 -13.64
C ILE A 9 -31.07 2.51 -13.22
N ILE A 10 -31.33 3.73 -12.75
CA ILE A 10 -30.28 4.67 -12.30
C ILE A 10 -29.48 4.10 -11.11
N ILE A 11 -30.16 3.43 -10.18
CA ILE A 11 -29.49 2.82 -9.02
C ILE A 11 -28.57 1.67 -9.47
N VAL A 12 -29.07 0.79 -10.35
CA VAL A 12 -28.28 -0.35 -10.84
C VAL A 12 -27.06 0.12 -11.65
N THR A 13 -27.21 1.12 -12.52
CA THR A 13 -26.08 1.64 -13.31
C THR A 13 -25.01 2.26 -12.42
N PHE A 14 -25.40 3.00 -11.37
CA PHE A 14 -24.47 3.58 -10.41
C PHE A 14 -23.68 2.51 -9.65
N PHE A 15 -24.35 1.45 -9.17
CA PHE A 15 -23.67 0.33 -8.50
C PHE A 15 -22.72 -0.43 -9.43
N THR A 16 -23.11 -0.65 -10.69
CA THR A 16 -22.24 -1.32 -11.68
C THR A 16 -21.02 -0.47 -12.03
N LEU A 17 -21.16 0.86 -12.13
CA LEU A 17 -20.05 1.77 -12.41
C LEU A 17 -19.07 1.80 -11.23
N LEU A 18 -19.59 1.78 -10.00
CA LEU A 18 -18.79 1.74 -8.77
C LEU A 18 -18.01 0.41 -8.64
N LEU A 19 -18.64 -0.71 -9.02
CA LEU A 19 -17.95 -2.02 -9.10
C LEU A 19 -16.88 -2.04 -10.20
N LEU A 20 -17.16 -1.45 -11.36
CA LEU A 20 -16.20 -1.38 -12.47
C LEU A 20 -14.96 -0.54 -12.10
N GLN A 21 -15.17 0.58 -11.39
CA GLN A 21 -14.09 1.42 -10.86
C GLN A 21 -13.23 0.71 -9.81
N HIS A 22 -13.83 -0.20 -9.02
CA HIS A 22 -13.06 -1.01 -8.07
C HIS A 22 -12.25 -2.14 -8.74
N LEU A 23 -12.69 -2.70 -9.86
CA LEU A 23 -11.98 -3.79 -10.54
C LEU A 23 -10.76 -3.36 -11.35
N THR A 24 -10.65 -2.08 -11.76
CA THR A 24 -9.53 -1.63 -12.60
C THR A 24 -8.24 -1.29 -11.86
N PHE A 25 -8.17 -1.46 -10.53
CA PHE A 25 -6.93 -1.31 -9.77
C PHE A 25 -6.13 -2.61 -9.68
N ALA A 26 -5.87 -3.25 -10.81
CA ALA A 26 -4.78 -4.23 -10.92
C ALA A 26 -3.51 -3.48 -11.35
N THR A 27 -2.85 -2.84 -10.39
CA THR A 27 -1.59 -2.11 -10.62
C THR A 27 -0.50 -3.08 -11.05
N ALA A 28 0.11 -2.82 -12.22
CA ALA A 28 1.41 -3.36 -12.55
C ALA A 28 2.36 -3.07 -11.37
N THR A 29 2.97 -4.11 -10.80
CA THR A 29 4.04 -3.95 -9.81
C THR A 29 5.17 -3.19 -10.48
N ALA A 30 5.25 -1.89 -10.26
CA ALA A 30 6.39 -1.11 -10.70
C ALA A 30 7.65 -1.68 -10.02
N LEU A 31 8.68 -1.95 -10.82
CA LEU A 31 9.95 -2.50 -10.35
C LEU A 31 10.56 -1.58 -9.28
N CYS A 32 11.05 -2.18 -8.18
CA CYS A 32 11.60 -1.49 -7.01
C CYS A 32 10.67 -0.52 -6.27
N GLN A 33 9.39 -0.87 -6.17
CA GLN A 33 8.51 -0.27 -5.19
C GLN A 33 8.34 -1.24 -4.02
N PHE A 34 8.50 -0.73 -2.81
CA PHE A 34 8.31 -1.49 -1.58
C PHE A 34 7.43 -0.69 -0.65
N SER A 35 6.38 -1.31 -0.12
CA SER A 35 5.54 -0.65 0.87
C SER A 35 5.18 -1.62 1.97
N PHE A 36 5.12 -1.11 3.20
CA PHE A 36 4.69 -1.89 4.34
C PHE A 36 3.90 -1.00 5.31
N LEU A 37 2.96 -1.62 6.01
CA LEU A 37 2.11 -0.95 6.99
C LEU A 37 2.68 -1.19 8.39
N ASP A 38 2.83 -0.12 9.17
CA ASP A 38 3.09 -0.18 10.60
C ASP A 38 2.03 0.62 11.36
N GLY A 39 1.17 -0.09 12.09
CA GLY A 39 -0.02 0.50 12.70
C GLY A 39 -0.94 1.16 11.65
N ASN A 40 -1.09 2.48 11.75
CA ASN A 40 -1.92 3.30 10.85
C ASN A 40 -1.11 4.03 9.77
N THR A 41 0.18 3.78 9.72
CA THR A 41 1.14 4.49 8.88
C THR A 41 1.64 3.55 7.79
N LEU A 42 1.44 3.94 6.54
CA LEU A 42 1.99 3.26 5.38
C LEU A 42 3.32 3.93 5.01
N TYR A 43 4.38 3.14 5.03
CA TYR A 43 5.69 3.53 4.55
C TYR A 43 5.83 3.03 3.12
N ASN A 44 6.01 3.95 2.19
CA ASN A 44 6.14 3.64 0.76
C ASN A 44 7.51 4.09 0.26
N TYR A 45 8.29 3.17 -0.28
CA TYR A 45 9.60 3.40 -0.88
C TYR A 45 9.49 3.24 -2.38
N THR A 46 9.85 4.29 -3.10
CA THR A 46 9.83 4.32 -4.55
C THR A 46 11.22 4.64 -5.05
N LEU A 47 12.03 3.61 -5.26
CA LEU A 47 13.45 3.78 -5.58
C LEU A 47 13.65 4.31 -7.01
N SER A 48 12.89 3.78 -7.97
CA SER A 48 12.95 4.12 -9.40
C SER A 48 12.12 5.35 -9.79
N SER A 49 11.31 5.89 -8.86
CA SER A 49 10.46 7.04 -9.16
C SER A 49 11.28 8.34 -9.25
N PRO A 50 10.94 9.25 -10.19
CA PRO A 50 11.56 10.56 -10.27
C PRO A 50 11.36 11.35 -8.97
N ILE A 51 12.43 11.97 -8.48
CA ILE A 51 12.41 12.91 -7.35
C ILE A 51 13.10 14.20 -7.77
N ARG A 52 12.97 15.27 -6.96
CA ARG A 52 13.59 16.57 -7.26
C ARG A 52 15.10 16.40 -7.45
N ASN A 53 15.63 16.91 -8.55
CA ASN A 53 17.04 16.81 -8.99
C ASN A 53 17.50 15.40 -9.41
N PHE A 54 16.69 14.35 -9.29
CA PHE A 54 17.02 12.99 -9.73
C PHE A 54 15.86 12.43 -10.58
N PRO A 55 15.84 12.73 -11.90
CA PRO A 55 14.74 12.35 -12.79
C PRO A 55 14.63 10.82 -12.97
N HIS A 56 15.71 10.08 -12.73
CA HIS A 56 15.77 8.63 -12.84
C HIS A 56 15.76 7.91 -11.47
N GLY A 57 15.45 8.62 -10.38
CA GLY A 57 15.44 8.05 -9.04
C GLY A 57 16.82 7.50 -8.66
N ILE A 58 16.87 6.24 -8.23
CA ILE A 58 18.09 5.52 -7.84
C ILE A 58 18.89 4.96 -9.03
N LEU A 59 18.39 5.08 -10.26
CA LEU A 59 19.11 4.54 -11.42
C LEU A 59 20.39 5.34 -11.63
N SER A 60 21.52 4.65 -11.85
CA SER A 60 22.75 5.32 -12.23
C SER A 60 22.57 5.98 -13.60
N GLU A 61 22.97 7.26 -13.71
CA GLU A 61 22.96 8.01 -14.98
C GLU A 61 23.90 7.39 -16.02
N ASP A 62 24.99 6.78 -15.58
CA ASP A 62 25.96 6.09 -16.44
C ASP A 62 25.51 4.67 -16.84
N GLY A 63 24.36 4.20 -16.33
CA GLY A 63 23.81 2.86 -16.57
C GLY A 63 24.29 1.78 -15.60
N PHE A 64 25.26 2.08 -14.72
CA PHE A 64 25.71 1.21 -13.63
C PHE A 64 26.37 1.99 -12.50
N TYR A 65 26.36 1.43 -11.29
CA TYR A 65 27.24 1.77 -10.19
C TYR A 65 28.49 0.89 -10.23
N LYS A 66 29.63 1.45 -9.84
CA LYS A 66 30.91 0.74 -9.77
C LYS A 66 31.54 0.92 -8.40
N VAL A 67 32.00 -0.19 -7.81
CA VAL A 67 32.82 -0.20 -6.60
C VAL A 67 34.06 -1.03 -6.89
N ALA A 68 35.23 -0.49 -6.58
CA ALA A 68 36.48 -1.23 -6.68
C ALA A 68 37.17 -1.22 -5.31
N VAL A 69 37.37 -2.40 -4.74
CA VAL A 69 38.11 -2.57 -3.48
C VAL A 69 39.13 -3.68 -3.70
N ASN A 70 40.39 -3.37 -3.42
CA ASN A 70 41.52 -4.26 -3.67
C ASN A 70 41.54 -4.75 -5.14
N ASP A 71 41.54 -6.07 -5.33
CA ASP A 71 41.53 -6.77 -6.62
C ASP A 71 40.12 -7.13 -7.12
N THR A 72 39.09 -6.58 -6.50
CA THR A 72 37.69 -6.89 -6.80
C THR A 72 36.96 -5.65 -7.30
N THR A 73 36.33 -5.76 -8.47
CA THR A 73 35.49 -4.71 -9.05
C THR A 73 34.08 -5.23 -9.18
N LEU A 74 33.13 -4.53 -8.56
CA LEU A 74 31.71 -4.82 -8.63
C LEU A 74 31.02 -3.76 -9.48
N TRP A 75 30.25 -4.21 -10.46
CA TRP A 75 29.28 -3.39 -11.20
C TRP A 75 27.88 -3.85 -10.87
N PHE A 76 26.97 -2.91 -10.66
CA PHE A 76 25.56 -3.24 -10.46
C PHE A 76 24.65 -2.09 -10.89
N GLN A 77 23.43 -2.41 -11.29
CA GLN A 77 22.36 -1.44 -11.54
C GLN A 77 21.14 -1.87 -10.71
N LEU A 78 20.64 -0.95 -9.89
CA LEU A 78 19.42 -1.17 -9.12
C LEU A 78 18.22 -1.01 -10.05
N CYS A 79 17.17 -1.83 -9.88
CA CYS A 79 15.86 -1.65 -10.52
C CYS A 79 15.81 -1.79 -12.05
N ASP A 80 16.96 -1.95 -12.70
CA ASP A 80 17.10 -2.18 -14.13
C ASP A 80 18.32 -3.06 -14.41
N GLY A 81 18.53 -3.46 -15.67
CA GLY A 81 19.75 -4.13 -16.12
C GLY A 81 20.91 -3.14 -16.28
N MET A 82 22.15 -3.63 -16.11
CA MET A 82 23.32 -2.79 -16.38
C MET A 82 23.46 -2.52 -17.88
N ILE A 83 23.89 -1.31 -18.22
CA ILE A 83 24.18 -0.89 -19.59
C ILE A 83 25.57 -0.27 -19.63
N PHE A 84 26.41 -0.74 -20.55
CA PHE A 84 27.78 -0.22 -20.76
C PHE A 84 27.84 0.50 -22.11
N ASN A 85 27.90 1.83 -22.08
CA ASN A 85 28.06 2.64 -23.30
C ASN A 85 29.53 2.77 -23.74
N HIS A 86 30.44 2.79 -22.76
CA HIS A 86 31.88 2.93 -22.97
C HIS A 86 32.62 1.86 -22.16
N ASP A 87 33.71 1.33 -22.72
CA ASP A 87 34.65 0.39 -22.08
C ASP A 87 33.98 -0.74 -21.26
N PRO A 88 33.27 -1.68 -21.94
CA PRO A 88 32.68 -2.82 -21.24
C PRO A 88 33.77 -3.66 -20.53
N PRO A 89 33.43 -4.33 -19.41
CA PRO A 89 34.40 -5.10 -18.65
C PRO A 89 35.01 -6.22 -19.50
N ILE A 90 36.34 -6.22 -19.60
CA ILE A 90 37.11 -7.28 -20.25
C ILE A 90 37.48 -8.31 -19.18
N CYS A 91 36.73 -9.40 -19.14
CA CYS A 91 36.95 -10.47 -18.19
C CYS A 91 36.62 -11.84 -18.79
N ALA A 92 37.25 -12.87 -18.26
CA ALA A 92 36.92 -14.25 -18.57
C ALA A 92 35.59 -14.65 -17.92
N ASP A 93 34.92 -15.65 -18.49
CA ASP A 93 33.73 -16.31 -17.94
C ASP A 93 32.45 -15.44 -17.81
N CYS A 94 32.19 -14.57 -18.80
CA CYS A 94 30.98 -13.73 -18.81
C CYS A 94 29.78 -14.34 -19.54
N TRP A 95 29.68 -15.67 -19.62
CA TRP A 95 28.61 -16.36 -20.37
C TRP A 95 27.21 -16.06 -19.84
N ASP A 96 27.06 -15.97 -18.51
CA ASP A 96 25.77 -15.80 -17.85
C ASP A 96 25.26 -14.36 -17.83
N CYS A 97 26.07 -13.38 -18.23
CA CYS A 97 25.72 -11.96 -18.22
C CYS A 97 26.08 -11.26 -19.54
N GLY A 98 25.32 -11.55 -20.59
CA GLY A 98 25.45 -10.88 -21.90
C GLY A 98 26.45 -11.55 -22.86
N GLY A 99 27.40 -12.33 -22.33
CA GLY A 99 28.37 -13.08 -23.11
C GLY A 99 29.68 -12.33 -23.35
N PRO A 100 30.67 -12.95 -24.04
CA PRO A 100 32.03 -12.41 -24.16
C PRO A 100 32.15 -11.03 -24.83
N LYS A 101 31.23 -10.68 -25.74
CA LYS A 101 31.23 -9.40 -26.47
C LYS A 101 30.40 -8.30 -25.79
N HIS A 102 29.47 -8.67 -24.93
CA HIS A 102 28.51 -7.76 -24.30
C HIS A 102 28.42 -8.02 -22.81
N CYS A 103 29.58 -8.25 -22.18
CA CYS A 103 29.66 -8.59 -20.77
C CYS A 103 29.02 -7.49 -19.93
N GLY A 104 28.08 -7.86 -19.07
CA GLY A 104 27.35 -6.93 -18.21
C GLY A 104 25.92 -6.59 -18.67
N MET A 105 25.60 -6.66 -19.96
CA MET A 105 24.35 -6.06 -20.49
C MET A 105 23.03 -6.79 -20.18
N LYS A 106 23.07 -8.01 -19.63
CA LYS A 106 21.87 -8.84 -19.37
C LYS A 106 21.69 -9.23 -17.91
N CYS A 107 22.45 -8.63 -17.01
CA CYS A 107 22.35 -8.89 -15.58
C CYS A 107 22.32 -7.58 -14.79
N ASN A 108 21.89 -7.69 -13.54
CA ASN A 108 21.75 -6.53 -12.67
C ASN A 108 23.02 -6.30 -11.86
N ALA A 109 23.84 -7.35 -11.65
CA ALA A 109 25.09 -7.25 -10.92
C ALA A 109 26.13 -8.25 -11.40
N LEU A 110 27.37 -7.78 -11.53
CA LEU A 110 28.54 -8.49 -12.03
C LEU A 110 29.75 -8.16 -11.17
N VAL A 111 30.47 -9.17 -10.67
CA VAL A 111 31.74 -8.99 -9.97
C VAL A 111 32.88 -9.51 -10.84
N ALA A 112 33.99 -8.77 -10.92
CA ALA A 112 35.26 -9.24 -11.44
C ALA A 112 36.27 -9.35 -10.31
N ASN A 113 36.90 -10.52 -10.21
CA ASN A 113 38.01 -10.78 -9.30
C ASN A 113 39.29 -11.03 -10.11
N ASN A 114 40.41 -10.46 -9.69
CA ASN A 114 41.71 -10.78 -10.28
C ASN A 114 42.19 -12.15 -9.80
N VAL A 115 42.34 -13.11 -10.71
CA VAL A 115 42.87 -14.46 -10.44
C VAL A 115 44.07 -14.68 -11.33
N GLY A 116 45.27 -14.71 -10.72
CA GLY A 116 46.51 -15.00 -11.45
C GLY A 116 46.87 -13.96 -12.54
N GLY A 117 46.45 -12.70 -12.38
CA GLY A 117 46.73 -11.61 -13.33
C GLY A 117 45.64 -11.40 -14.38
N TYR A 118 44.54 -12.17 -14.34
CA TYR A 118 43.39 -12.01 -15.23
C TYR A 118 42.11 -11.75 -14.44
N HIS A 119 41.25 -10.87 -14.95
CA HIS A 119 39.94 -10.65 -14.35
C HIS A 119 38.96 -11.75 -14.76
N VAL A 120 38.42 -12.46 -13.76
CA VAL A 120 37.35 -13.45 -13.92
C VAL A 120 36.04 -12.84 -13.46
N CYS A 121 35.05 -12.83 -14.33
CA CYS A 121 33.73 -12.31 -14.03
C CYS A 121 32.80 -13.38 -13.46
N THR A 122 31.90 -12.97 -12.58
CA THR A 122 30.84 -13.80 -12.03
C THR A 122 29.57 -12.99 -11.92
N ALA A 123 28.49 -13.47 -12.54
CA ALA A 123 27.18 -12.84 -12.43
C ALA A 123 26.57 -13.15 -11.06
N ILE A 124 26.25 -12.12 -10.27
CA ILE A 124 25.73 -12.27 -8.91
C ILE A 124 24.28 -11.82 -8.74
N GLY A 125 23.72 -11.12 -9.73
CA GLY A 125 22.30 -10.72 -9.73
C GLY A 125 21.71 -10.83 -11.13
N ARG A 126 20.61 -11.58 -11.28
CA ARG A 126 19.99 -11.84 -12.59
C ARG A 126 18.50 -11.48 -12.64
N GLY A 127 18.13 -10.68 -13.64
CA GLY A 127 16.74 -10.49 -14.05
C GLY A 127 15.92 -9.69 -13.04
N PRO A 128 14.58 -9.74 -13.13
CA PRO A 128 13.70 -8.91 -12.30
C PRO A 128 13.57 -9.42 -10.86
N LYS A 129 14.31 -10.48 -10.46
CA LYS A 129 14.32 -10.99 -9.08
C LYS A 129 15.12 -10.05 -8.18
N ILE A 130 14.47 -8.94 -7.85
CA ILE A 130 14.94 -7.96 -6.89
C ILE A 130 14.00 -8.06 -5.70
N ASP A 131 14.56 -8.44 -4.56
CA ASP A 131 13.86 -8.45 -3.29
C ASP A 131 14.21 -7.17 -2.54
N VAL A 132 13.22 -6.48 -2.01
CA VAL A 132 13.42 -5.21 -1.30
C VAL A 132 12.84 -5.35 0.08
N ASP A 133 13.70 -5.16 1.08
CA ASP A 133 13.35 -5.25 2.49
C ASP A 133 13.74 -3.98 3.23
N ILE A 134 13.18 -3.77 4.42
CA ILE A 134 13.55 -2.66 5.30
C ILE A 134 14.84 -2.99 6.08
N ILE A 135 15.74 -2.00 6.23
CA ILE A 135 16.98 -2.17 7.02
C ILE A 135 16.67 -2.43 8.49
N ASP A 136 15.83 -1.56 9.08
CA ASP A 136 15.41 -1.66 10.47
C ASP A 136 13.93 -1.32 10.60
N LYS A 137 13.13 -2.31 10.97
CA LYS A 137 11.69 -2.15 11.18
C LYS A 137 11.36 -1.17 12.31
N LYS A 138 12.25 -1.00 13.31
CA LYS A 138 12.07 -0.02 14.39
C LYS A 138 12.33 1.41 13.93
N ASN A 139 13.22 1.59 12.95
CA ASN A 139 13.60 2.88 12.38
C ASN A 139 13.44 2.85 10.85
N PRO A 140 12.20 2.94 10.33
CA PRO A 140 11.96 2.88 8.89
C PRO A 140 12.58 4.04 8.10
N HIS A 141 12.94 5.12 8.77
CA HIS A 141 13.62 6.25 8.14
C HIS A 141 15.06 5.94 7.70
N THR A 142 15.66 4.84 8.16
CA THR A 142 17.05 4.49 7.85
C THR A 142 17.24 4.16 6.36
N GLY A 143 16.30 3.42 5.77
CA GLY A 143 16.35 3.02 4.37
C GLY A 143 15.95 1.56 4.13
N VAL A 144 16.31 1.06 2.95
CA VAL A 144 15.93 -0.28 2.46
C VAL A 144 17.15 -1.07 1.97
N ILE A 145 17.07 -2.39 2.03
CA ILE A 145 18.04 -3.32 1.48
C ILE A 145 17.46 -3.87 0.18
N VAL A 146 18.20 -3.70 -0.90
CA VAL A 146 17.87 -4.26 -2.20
C VAL A 146 18.74 -5.49 -2.42
N LYS A 147 18.13 -6.67 -2.38
CA LYS A 147 18.82 -7.94 -2.57
C LYS A 147 18.58 -8.48 -3.98
N MET A 148 19.68 -8.82 -4.64
CA MET A 148 19.72 -9.50 -5.91
C MET A 148 20.38 -10.85 -5.71
N SER A 149 19.90 -11.87 -6.43
CA SER A 149 20.50 -13.20 -6.36
C SER A 149 20.66 -13.78 -7.76
N ASN A 150 21.68 -14.63 -7.90
CA ASN A 150 21.85 -15.49 -9.04
C ASN A 150 22.09 -16.93 -8.55
N SER A 151 21.21 -17.83 -8.95
CA SER A 151 21.38 -19.26 -8.74
C SER A 151 22.25 -19.82 -9.87
N GLY A 152 23.57 -19.82 -9.65
CA GLY A 152 24.52 -20.44 -10.55
C GLY A 152 24.62 -21.96 -10.35
N PRO A 153 25.24 -22.70 -11.28
CA PRO A 153 25.39 -24.15 -11.18
C PRO A 153 26.31 -24.60 -10.03
N LYS A 154 27.26 -23.76 -9.62
CA LYS A 154 28.29 -24.10 -8.60
C LYS A 154 28.04 -23.46 -7.24
N TYR A 155 27.60 -22.20 -7.22
CA TYR A 155 27.27 -21.46 -5.99
C TYR A 155 26.06 -20.55 -6.24
N ASN A 156 25.25 -20.35 -5.20
CA ASN A 156 24.28 -19.27 -5.16
C ASN A 156 25.04 -18.01 -4.72
N CYS A 157 25.07 -17.00 -5.58
CA CYS A 157 25.69 -15.72 -5.26
C CYS A 157 24.59 -14.69 -5.03
N SER A 158 24.83 -13.76 -4.11
CA SER A 158 23.91 -12.64 -3.88
C SER A 158 24.63 -11.32 -3.67
N LEU A 159 23.95 -10.24 -4.03
CA LEU A 159 24.36 -8.88 -3.73
C LEU A 159 23.25 -8.22 -2.91
N ALA A 160 23.60 -7.71 -1.73
CA ALA A 160 22.72 -6.88 -0.94
C ALA A 160 23.23 -5.43 -0.95
N VAL A 161 22.39 -4.51 -1.43
CA VAL A 161 22.71 -3.08 -1.47
C VAL A 161 21.85 -2.36 -0.44
N SER A 162 22.48 -1.84 0.60
CA SER A 162 21.82 -1.02 1.62
C SER A 162 21.68 0.40 1.09
N VAL A 163 20.47 0.77 0.68
CA VAL A 163 20.12 2.13 0.22
C VAL A 163 19.67 2.96 1.42
N LEU A 164 20.63 3.71 1.97
CA LEU A 164 20.42 4.57 3.13
C LEU A 164 19.76 5.89 2.71
N CYS A 165 18.76 6.32 3.47
CA CYS A 165 18.09 7.60 3.27
C CYS A 165 19.05 8.76 3.56
N ASN A 166 19.26 9.62 2.56
CA ASN A 166 19.97 10.88 2.73
C ASN A 166 19.35 11.98 1.86
N LEU A 167 18.72 12.97 2.50
CA LEU A 167 18.08 14.09 1.80
C LEU A 167 19.08 15.13 1.30
N ASN A 168 20.31 15.15 1.82
CA ASN A 168 21.29 16.19 1.51
C ASN A 168 22.01 15.96 0.18
N GLY A 169 21.98 14.74 -0.38
CA GLY A 169 22.63 14.42 -1.63
C GLY A 169 22.90 12.93 -1.79
N VAL A 170 23.61 12.60 -2.88
CA VAL A 170 23.96 11.24 -3.26
C VAL A 170 25.41 10.96 -2.88
N GLN A 171 25.62 9.85 -2.17
CA GLN A 171 26.94 9.29 -1.95
C GLN A 171 26.95 7.93 -2.63
N GLY A 172 27.75 7.80 -3.69
CA GLY A 172 27.99 6.54 -4.38
C GLY A 172 28.54 5.46 -3.44
N PRO A 173 28.55 4.21 -3.89
CA PRO A 173 28.97 3.10 -3.04
C PRO A 173 30.48 3.14 -2.79
N GLN A 174 30.88 3.16 -1.52
CA GLN A 174 32.29 3.32 -1.11
C GLN A 174 32.90 2.06 -0.51
N ALA A 175 32.07 1.25 0.15
CA ALA A 175 32.50 0.02 0.80
C ALA A 175 31.96 -1.19 0.04
N LEU A 176 32.81 -2.20 -0.11
CA LEU A 176 32.44 -3.51 -0.60
C LEU A 176 32.93 -4.53 0.40
N GLU A 177 32.00 -5.25 1.01
CA GLU A 177 32.29 -6.36 1.91
C GLU A 177 31.85 -7.67 1.27
N ARG A 178 32.70 -8.69 1.38
CA ARG A 178 32.36 -10.04 0.93
C ARG A 178 31.97 -10.87 2.13
N LEU A 179 30.72 -11.29 2.17
CA LEU A 179 30.19 -12.24 3.13
C LEU A 179 30.30 -13.67 2.57
N GLY A 180 30.96 -14.55 3.31
CA GLY A 180 31.08 -15.96 2.93
C GLY A 180 31.75 -16.19 1.57
N ALA A 181 31.22 -17.14 0.80
CA ALA A 181 31.84 -17.59 -0.44
C ALA A 181 31.51 -16.73 -1.66
N CYS A 182 30.28 -16.22 -1.80
CA CYS A 182 29.86 -15.45 -2.98
C CYS A 182 28.74 -14.44 -2.67
N ASP A 183 28.66 -13.96 -1.43
CA ASP A 183 27.72 -12.91 -1.06
C ASP A 183 28.46 -11.60 -0.89
N TYR A 184 27.91 -10.53 -1.45
CA TYR A 184 28.53 -9.21 -1.42
C TYR A 184 27.54 -8.22 -0.81
N VAL A 185 28.07 -7.29 -0.02
CA VAL A 185 27.31 -6.21 0.60
C VAL A 185 27.97 -4.89 0.27
N THR A 186 27.14 -3.92 -0.07
CA THR A 186 27.57 -2.54 -0.31
C THR A 186 26.50 -1.57 0.17
N GLU A 187 26.92 -0.34 0.42
CA GLU A 187 26.06 0.72 0.93
C GLU A 187 26.05 1.89 -0.03
N LEU A 188 24.87 2.44 -0.26
CA LEU A 188 24.64 3.60 -1.12
C LEU A 188 23.77 4.60 -0.36
N LYS A 189 24.11 5.89 -0.36
CA LYS A 189 23.23 6.92 0.23
C LYS A 189 22.52 7.68 -0.86
N HIS A 190 21.19 7.72 -0.80
CA HIS A 190 20.37 8.38 -1.80
C HIS A 190 19.04 8.89 -1.20
N PRO A 191 18.52 10.03 -1.68
CA PRO A 191 17.22 10.53 -1.23
C PRO A 191 16.04 9.60 -1.56
N SER A 192 16.12 8.82 -2.64
CA SER A 192 15.10 7.78 -2.95
C SER A 192 15.03 6.64 -1.92
N GLY A 193 16.06 6.47 -1.08
CA GLY A 193 16.03 5.53 0.05
C GLY A 193 15.10 5.96 1.18
N CYS A 194 14.61 7.21 1.16
CA CYS A 194 13.70 7.73 2.16
C CYS A 194 12.25 7.31 1.90
N ALA A 195 11.55 6.87 2.95
CA ALA A 195 10.14 6.51 2.87
C ALA A 195 9.24 7.74 2.67
N ILE A 196 8.25 7.61 1.79
CA ILE A 196 7.07 8.47 1.74
C ILE A 196 6.07 7.92 2.77
N ILE A 197 5.70 8.75 3.73
CA ILE A 197 4.89 8.36 4.87
C ILE A 197 3.46 8.82 4.64
N ILE A 198 2.53 7.88 4.59
CA ILE A 198 1.11 8.14 4.34
C ILE A 198 0.31 7.61 5.53
N ASN A 199 -0.49 8.47 6.16
CA ASN A 199 -1.41 8.04 7.21
C ASN A 199 -2.67 7.43 6.57
N VAL A 200 -2.84 6.11 6.68
CA VAL A 200 -3.96 5.37 6.04
C VAL A 200 -5.26 5.55 6.83
N HIS A 201 -5.17 5.84 8.12
CA HIS A 201 -6.30 6.29 8.93
C HIS A 201 -6.23 7.80 9.14
N GLY A 202 -6.53 8.54 8.07
CA GLY A 202 -6.98 9.92 8.22
C GLY A 202 -8.28 9.93 9.02
N GLY A 203 -8.32 10.68 10.11
CA GLY A 203 -9.48 10.88 10.98
C GLY A 203 -10.65 11.61 10.32
N GLY A 204 -10.96 11.31 9.06
CA GLY A 204 -12.23 11.66 8.45
C GLY A 204 -13.31 10.81 9.08
N TRP A 205 -14.43 11.41 9.45
CA TRP A 205 -15.65 10.69 9.81
C TRP A 205 -15.89 9.68 8.69
N GLY A 206 -15.65 8.39 8.96
CA GLY A 206 -15.41 7.39 7.92
C GLY A 206 -16.59 7.17 6.99
N TRP A 207 -16.62 6.03 6.30
CA TRP A 207 -17.80 5.62 5.51
C TRP A 207 -19.14 5.74 6.30
N PHE A 208 -19.08 5.62 7.64
CA PHE A 208 -20.23 5.85 8.52
C PHE A 208 -20.70 7.32 8.56
N GLY A 209 -19.80 8.29 8.45
CA GLY A 209 -20.14 9.72 8.44
C GLY A 209 -20.73 10.19 7.15
N THR A 210 -20.10 9.77 6.06
CA THR A 210 -20.67 9.97 4.73
C THR A 210 -22.05 9.31 4.65
N LEU A 211 -22.23 8.09 5.17
CA LEU A 211 -23.54 7.45 5.27
C LEU A 211 -24.54 8.26 6.12
N LEU A 212 -24.14 8.71 7.31
CA LEU A 212 -25.01 9.47 8.21
C LEU A 212 -25.46 10.80 7.58
N ILE A 213 -24.54 11.51 6.93
CA ILE A 213 -24.83 12.75 6.19
C ILE A 213 -25.82 12.48 5.06
N ILE A 214 -25.61 11.42 4.27
CA ILE A 214 -26.54 11.04 3.20
C ILE A 214 -27.94 10.76 3.76
N VAL A 215 -28.05 10.02 4.86
CA VAL A 215 -29.36 9.75 5.51
C VAL A 215 -30.03 11.03 5.99
N LEU A 216 -29.30 11.94 6.61
CA LEU A 216 -29.83 13.24 7.04
C LEU A 216 -30.29 14.10 5.86
N CYS A 217 -29.53 14.12 4.76
CA CYS A 217 -29.91 14.85 3.55
C CYS A 217 -31.19 14.28 2.90
N LEU A 218 -31.29 12.95 2.76
CA LEU A 218 -32.49 12.30 2.25
C LEU A 218 -33.70 12.54 3.16
N PHE A 219 -33.49 12.51 4.47
CA PHE A 219 -34.52 12.81 5.45
C PHE A 219 -35.02 14.26 5.35
N ALA A 220 -34.11 15.23 5.23
CA ALA A 220 -34.47 16.64 5.04
C ALA A 220 -35.23 16.85 3.72
N ALA A 221 -34.79 16.24 2.62
CA ALA A 221 -35.47 16.29 1.33
C ALA A 221 -36.88 15.67 1.41
N TYR A 222 -37.03 14.54 2.10
CA TYR A 222 -38.32 13.90 2.36
C TYR A 222 -39.27 14.82 3.14
N LEU A 223 -38.79 15.46 4.22
CA LEU A 223 -39.59 16.40 5.00
C LEU A 223 -40.01 17.60 4.15
N LEU A 224 -39.07 18.22 3.43
CA LEU A 224 -39.34 19.43 2.64
C LEU A 224 -40.34 19.14 1.50
N ALA A 225 -40.10 18.09 0.71
CA ALA A 225 -41.00 17.71 -0.38
C ALA A 225 -42.39 17.33 0.13
N GLY A 226 -42.47 16.60 1.24
CA GLY A 226 -43.75 16.21 1.81
C GLY A 226 -44.53 17.37 2.45
N ILE A 227 -43.85 18.34 3.08
CA ILE A 227 -44.46 19.59 3.58
C ILE A 227 -45.02 20.41 2.43
N VAL A 228 -44.21 20.64 1.38
CA VAL A 228 -44.63 21.38 0.18
C VAL A 228 -45.84 20.69 -0.46
N TYR A 229 -45.79 19.37 -0.63
CA TYR A 229 -46.90 18.62 -1.21
C TYR A 229 -48.18 18.75 -0.36
N ARG A 230 -48.10 18.57 0.96
CA ARG A 230 -49.26 18.66 1.87
C ARG A 230 -49.82 20.07 1.97
N PHE A 231 -48.97 21.10 1.90
CA PHE A 231 -49.41 22.49 1.93
C PHE A 231 -50.14 22.90 0.64
N PHE A 232 -49.52 22.67 -0.52
CA PHE A 232 -50.03 23.15 -1.80
C PHE A 232 -51.12 22.26 -2.39
N PHE A 233 -50.98 20.93 -2.31
CA PHE A 233 -51.93 20.00 -2.97
C PHE A 233 -53.06 19.53 -2.05
N LEU A 234 -52.82 19.41 -0.74
CA LEU A 234 -53.83 18.92 0.22
C LEU A 234 -54.44 20.06 1.06
N GLY A 235 -53.87 21.26 1.04
CA GLY A 235 -54.37 22.41 1.79
C GLY A 235 -54.31 22.25 3.31
N ILE A 236 -53.54 21.28 3.82
CA ILE A 236 -53.41 21.01 5.25
C ILE A 236 -52.57 22.12 5.88
N ARG A 237 -53.04 22.66 7.02
CA ARG A 237 -52.39 23.73 7.77
C ARG A 237 -52.14 23.30 9.22
N GLY A 238 -51.14 23.90 9.85
CA GLY A 238 -50.75 23.57 11.22
C GLY A 238 -49.72 22.45 11.30
N ILE A 239 -49.65 21.77 12.44
CA ILE A 239 -48.62 20.76 12.73
C ILE A 239 -48.76 19.49 11.88
N ASP A 240 -49.95 19.21 11.36
CA ASP A 240 -50.26 18.01 10.55
C ASP A 240 -49.68 18.07 9.12
N ILE A 241 -49.05 19.18 8.76
CA ILE A 241 -48.30 19.33 7.51
C ILE A 241 -47.08 18.39 7.46
N ILE A 242 -46.55 17.98 8.61
CA ILE A 242 -45.38 17.11 8.69
C ILE A 242 -45.74 15.70 8.19
N PRO A 243 -45.03 15.17 7.18
CA PRO A 243 -45.27 13.83 6.65
C PRO A 243 -45.08 12.75 7.72
N ASN A 244 -46.11 11.93 7.93
CA ASN A 244 -46.10 10.83 8.91
C ASN A 244 -45.82 11.28 10.36
N LEU A 245 -46.37 12.41 10.80
CA LEU A 245 -46.20 12.93 12.17
C LEU A 245 -46.45 11.87 13.26
N ASP A 246 -47.52 11.09 13.15
CA ASP A 246 -47.86 10.03 14.12
C ASP A 246 -46.73 8.98 14.26
N PHE A 247 -46.06 8.66 13.15
CA PHE A 247 -44.91 7.76 13.17
C PHE A 247 -43.76 8.37 13.97
N TRP A 248 -43.40 9.63 13.70
CA TRP A 248 -42.32 10.34 14.40
C TRP A 248 -42.61 10.52 15.89
N VAL A 249 -43.85 10.83 16.26
CA VAL A 249 -44.29 10.95 17.67
C VAL A 249 -44.24 9.59 18.38
N SER A 250 -44.55 8.50 17.68
CA SER A 250 -44.50 7.15 18.26
C SER A 250 -43.08 6.59 18.43
N LEU A 251 -42.09 7.18 17.75
CA LEU A 251 -40.74 6.65 17.62
C LEU A 251 -39.99 6.55 18.96
N PRO A 252 -39.98 7.59 19.83
CA PRO A 252 -39.36 7.51 21.16
C PRO A 252 -39.97 6.43 22.05
N ARG A 253 -41.31 6.24 21.98
CA ARG A 253 -42.00 5.20 22.74
C ARG A 253 -41.60 3.81 22.27
N ARG A 254 -41.47 3.61 20.95
CA ARG A 254 -41.02 2.35 20.35
C ARG A 254 -39.57 2.04 20.72
N THR A 255 -38.66 3.00 20.64
CA THR A 255 -37.24 2.79 21.01
C THR A 255 -37.09 2.47 22.49
N GLN A 256 -37.83 3.14 23.38
CA GLN A 256 -37.85 2.82 24.81
C GLN A 256 -38.33 1.39 25.07
N SER A 257 -39.38 0.94 24.37
CA SER A 257 -39.91 -0.43 24.50
C SER A 257 -38.90 -1.50 24.04
N LEU A 258 -38.15 -1.22 22.97
CA LEU A 258 -37.12 -2.13 22.46
C LEU A 258 -35.92 -2.19 23.41
N CYS A 259 -35.44 -1.04 23.91
CA CYS A 259 -34.34 -1.00 24.87
C CYS A 259 -34.70 -1.73 26.17
N THR A 260 -35.89 -1.52 26.71
CA THR A 260 -36.34 -2.24 27.92
C THR A 260 -36.49 -3.74 27.68
N SER A 261 -36.95 -4.16 26.50
CA SER A 261 -36.99 -5.57 26.11
C SER A 261 -35.60 -6.18 25.97
N LEU A 262 -34.64 -5.47 25.37
CA LEU A 262 -33.25 -5.91 25.25
C LEU A 262 -32.58 -6.01 26.62
N VAL A 263 -32.75 -5.01 27.47
CA VAL A 263 -32.24 -5.02 28.86
C VAL A 263 -32.84 -6.20 29.63
N ARG A 264 -34.16 -6.47 29.53
CA ARG A 264 -34.77 -7.65 30.17
C ARG A 264 -34.22 -8.96 29.62
N LYS A 265 -33.97 -9.06 28.30
CA LYS A 265 -33.38 -10.24 27.67
C LYS A 265 -31.94 -10.48 28.12
N PHE A 266 -31.12 -9.43 28.22
CA PHE A 266 -29.73 -9.51 28.70
C PHE A 266 -29.63 -9.70 30.21
N LYS A 267 -30.56 -9.12 30.99
CA LYS A 267 -30.59 -9.26 32.45
C LYS A 267 -30.97 -10.68 32.90
N GLY A 268 -31.47 -11.54 32.01
CA GLY A 268 -31.91 -12.89 32.33
C GLY A 268 -33.11 -12.90 33.29
N PRO A 269 -33.72 -14.07 33.55
CA PRO A 269 -34.74 -14.16 34.60
C PRO A 269 -34.06 -13.84 35.94
N SER A 270 -34.43 -12.71 36.54
CA SER A 270 -34.10 -12.45 37.94
C SER A 270 -34.88 -13.45 38.78
N GLU A 271 -34.19 -14.43 39.36
CA GLU A 271 -34.65 -15.12 40.55
C GLU A 271 -34.99 -14.06 41.60
N GLY A 272 -36.27 -13.87 41.87
CA GLY A 272 -36.68 -12.78 42.76
C GLY A 272 -38.17 -12.71 43.03
N TYR A 273 -38.60 -13.60 43.93
CA TYR A 273 -39.76 -13.47 44.82
C TYR A 273 -41.13 -13.99 44.34
N ARG A 274 -41.28 -15.30 44.55
CA ARG A 274 -42.53 -16.04 44.69
C ARG A 274 -43.23 -15.62 46.00
N SER A 275 -44.09 -14.61 45.96
CA SER A 275 -45.08 -14.39 47.05
C SER A 275 -46.32 -15.22 46.78
N SER A 276 -46.29 -16.46 47.27
CA SER A 276 -47.46 -17.27 47.54
C SER A 276 -48.20 -16.68 48.75
N TYR A 277 -49.28 -15.95 48.51
CA TYR A 277 -50.40 -15.89 49.45
C TYR A 277 -51.69 -16.15 48.66
N SER A 278 -52.25 -17.32 48.87
CA SER A 278 -53.62 -17.67 48.50
C SER A 278 -54.59 -16.76 49.25
N PRO A 279 -55.69 -16.32 48.61
CA PRO A 279 -56.63 -15.39 49.22
C PRO A 279 -57.36 -16.06 50.39
N VAL A 280 -57.37 -15.39 51.54
CA VAL A 280 -58.20 -15.80 52.67
C VAL A 280 -59.64 -15.43 52.32
N ASN A 281 -60.49 -16.46 52.22
CA ASN A 281 -61.93 -16.34 52.02
C ASN A 281 -62.55 -16.27 53.43
N PHE A 282 -63.12 -15.11 53.75
CA PHE A 282 -64.00 -14.75 54.87
C PHE A 282 -63.76 -15.40 56.25
#